data_AF-A0AAW3RBR0-F1
#
_entry.id   AF-A0AAW3RBR0-F1
#
_cell.length_a   1.000
_cell.length_b   1.000
_cell.length_c   1.000
_cell.angle_alpha   90.00
_cell.angle_beta   90.00
_cell.angle_gamma   90.00
#
_symmetry.space_group_name_H-M   'P 1'
#
loop_
_entity.id
_entity.type
_entity.pdbx_description
1 polymer ?
#
loop_
_entity_poly.entity_id
_entity_poly.type
_entity_poly.pdbx_seq_one_letter_code
_entity_poly.pdbx_strand_id
1 'polypeptide(L)'
;MVGDNVRYSDKVYLLTKLLDENPDGLNHQASYQSQLVPANVQQVNLTFAPNGTVYNATVIRVYGRYHADAIGFDGEYVEGDNDTVHEIQKVSQHDKQTAFYIIHNEVILHGE
;
A
#
# COMPACT_ATOMS: atom_id res chain seq x y z
N MET A 1 30.69 -2.65 5.14
CA MET A 1 29.40 -2.18 4.62
C MET A 1 28.32 -2.54 5.64
N VAL A 2 28.00 -1.62 6.54
CA VAL A 2 27.00 -1.83 7.60
C VAL A 2 26.25 -0.51 7.70
N GLY A 3 25.03 -0.42 7.16
CA GLY A 3 24.30 0.85 7.16
C GLY A 3 22.87 0.80 6.63
N ASP A 4 22.59 -0.03 5.61
CA ASP A 4 21.28 0.02 4.94
C ASP A 4 20.30 -1.08 5.37
N ASN A 5 20.77 -2.14 6.03
CA ASN A 5 19.94 -3.30 6.41
C ASN A 5 19.12 -3.15 7.71
N VAL A 6 19.24 -2.04 8.44
CA VAL A 6 18.52 -1.83 9.72
C VAL A 6 17.28 -0.95 9.56
N ARG A 7 17.08 -0.32 8.39
CA ARG A 7 15.98 0.65 8.20
C ARG A 7 14.63 0.04 7.81
N TYR A 8 14.62 -1.20 7.34
CA TYR A 8 13.44 -1.88 6.81
C TYR A 8 13.42 -3.34 7.28
N SER A 9 12.67 -3.62 8.35
CA SER A 9 12.47 -4.99 8.85
C SER A 9 11.47 -5.77 8.00
N ASP A 10 10.57 -5.04 7.33
CA ASP A 10 9.42 -5.62 6.65
C ASP A 10 9.67 -5.69 5.14
N LYS A 11 8.86 -6.50 4.46
CA LYS A 11 8.81 -6.56 3.01
C LYS A 11 7.36 -6.47 2.56
N VAL A 12 7.18 -5.94 1.35
CA VAL A 12 5.87 -5.87 0.71
C VAL A 12 6.01 -6.17 -0.77
N TYR A 13 4.95 -6.73 -1.35
CA TYR A 13 4.79 -6.81 -2.79
C TYR A 13 4.18 -5.51 -3.30
N LEU A 14 4.92 -4.81 -4.16
CA LEU A 14 4.39 -3.72 -4.97
C LEU A 14 3.66 -4.35 -6.15
N LEU A 15 2.37 -4.03 -6.32
CA LEU A 15 1.52 -4.62 -7.34
C LEU A 15 1.11 -3.55 -8.35
N THR A 16 1.46 -3.75 -9.62
CA THR A 16 1.04 -2.90 -10.73
C THR A 16 -0.03 -3.63 -11.54
N LYS A 17 -1.21 -3.02 -11.70
CA LYS A 17 -2.32 -3.59 -12.46
C LYS A 17 -1.87 -3.78 -13.92
N LEU A 18 -2.05 -4.99 -14.41
CA LEU A 18 -1.88 -5.30 -15.82
C LEU A 18 -3.11 -4.87 -16.60
N LEU A 19 -2.92 -4.55 -17.88
CA LEU A 19 -4.03 -4.29 -18.78
C LEU A 19 -4.90 -5.55 -18.87
N ASP A 20 -6.22 -5.35 -18.82
CA ASP A 20 -7.15 -6.43 -19.03
C ASP A 20 -7.19 -6.80 -20.52
N GLU A 21 -6.88 -8.04 -20.83
CA GLU A 21 -6.95 -8.58 -22.18
C GLU A 21 -8.41 -8.88 -22.60
N ASN A 22 -9.37 -8.94 -21.65
CA ASN A 22 -10.77 -9.20 -21.92
C ASN A 22 -11.73 -8.33 -21.05
N PRO A 23 -11.82 -7.01 -21.33
CA PRO A 23 -12.58 -6.04 -20.53
C PRO A 23 -14.10 -6.27 -20.50
N ASP A 24 -14.64 -7.04 -21.45
CA ASP A 24 -16.07 -7.34 -21.56
C ASP A 24 -16.48 -8.61 -20.80
N GLY A 25 -15.53 -9.27 -20.13
CA GLY A 25 -15.79 -10.46 -19.32
C GLY A 25 -16.59 -10.14 -18.05
N LEU A 26 -17.67 -10.89 -17.79
CA LEU A 26 -18.48 -10.74 -16.58
C LEU A 26 -17.75 -11.11 -15.28
N ASN A 27 -16.71 -11.96 -15.37
CA ASN A 27 -15.86 -12.37 -14.25
C ASN A 27 -14.48 -11.72 -14.39
N HIS A 28 -14.43 -10.40 -14.27
CA HIS A 28 -13.18 -9.65 -14.33
C HIS A 28 -12.40 -9.84 -13.01
N GLN A 29 -11.18 -10.37 -13.12
CA GLN A 29 -10.20 -10.36 -12.03
C GLN A 29 -9.00 -9.55 -12.47
N ALA A 30 -8.68 -8.50 -11.70
CA ALA A 30 -7.47 -7.71 -11.93
C ALA A 30 -6.25 -8.62 -11.81
N SER A 31 -5.39 -8.57 -12.83
CA SER A 31 -4.07 -9.22 -12.80
C SER A 31 -3.01 -8.21 -12.43
N TYR A 32 -1.97 -8.66 -11.74
CA TYR A 32 -0.92 -7.77 -11.25
C TYR A 32 0.47 -8.30 -11.62
N GLN A 33 1.35 -7.39 -12.01
CA GLN A 33 2.79 -7.63 -11.93
C GLN A 33 3.23 -7.35 -10.50
N SER A 34 3.94 -8.29 -9.87
CA SER A 34 4.42 -8.17 -8.50
C SER A 34 5.92 -7.92 -8.43
N GLN A 35 6.34 -7.07 -7.49
CA GLN A 35 7.74 -6.83 -7.15
C GLN A 35 7.90 -6.77 -5.62
N LEU A 36 8.65 -7.72 -5.05
CA LEU A 36 8.96 -7.74 -3.62
C LEU A 36 10.05 -6.71 -3.29
N VAL A 37 9.79 -5.82 -2.33
CA VAL A 37 10.74 -4.79 -1.89
C VAL A 37 10.80 -4.69 -0.36
N PRO A 38 11.96 -4.32 0.22
CA PRO A 38 12.03 -3.92 1.63
C PRO A 38 11.21 -2.66 1.88
N ALA A 39 10.48 -2.63 2.99
CA ALA A 39 9.62 -1.53 3.36
C ALA A 39 9.57 -1.31 4.88
N ASN A 40 9.07 -0.15 5.27
CA ASN A 40 8.70 0.15 6.64
C ASN A 40 7.19 0.32 6.66
N VAL A 41 6.50 -0.56 7.38
CA VAL A 41 5.04 -0.56 7.48
C VAL A 41 4.65 0.01 8.84
N GLN A 42 3.80 1.03 8.84
CA GLN A 42 3.32 1.67 10.07
C GLN A 42 1.84 1.98 9.98
N GLN A 43 1.09 1.61 11.01
CA GLN A 43 -0.27 2.11 11.20
C GLN A 43 -0.23 3.50 11.84
N VAL A 44 -1.00 4.42 11.30
CA VAL A 44 -1.08 5.81 11.73
C VAL A 44 -2.52 6.31 11.64
N ASN A 45 -2.83 7.31 12.45
CA ASN A 45 -4.09 8.04 12.33
C ASN A 45 -3.83 9.30 11.49
N LEU A 46 -4.53 9.43 10.36
CA LEU A 46 -4.35 10.51 9.39
C LEU A 46 -5.62 11.34 9.26
N THR A 47 -5.47 12.66 9.35
CA THR A 47 -6.55 13.59 9.02
C THR A 47 -6.48 13.91 7.53
N PHE A 48 -7.43 13.40 6.74
CA PHE A 48 -7.47 13.61 5.28
C PHE A 48 -8.36 14.78 4.84
N ALA A 49 -9.27 15.25 5.70
CA ALA A 49 -10.34 16.18 5.32
C ALA A 49 -10.36 17.46 6.19
N PRO A 50 -10.81 18.61 5.61
CA PRO A 50 -10.89 19.89 6.32
C PRO A 50 -11.93 19.90 7.46
N ASN A 51 -12.79 18.88 7.54
CA ASN A 51 -13.76 18.67 8.61
C ASN A 51 -13.13 18.09 9.89
N GLY A 52 -11.83 17.75 9.87
CA GLY A 52 -11.13 17.17 11.02
C GLY A 52 -11.30 15.66 11.19
N THR A 53 -11.96 14.96 10.25
CA THR A 53 -12.12 13.50 10.32
C THR A 53 -10.75 12.81 10.30
N VAL A 54 -10.54 11.95 11.29
CA VAL A 54 -9.34 11.13 11.44
C VAL A 54 -9.63 9.74 10.90
N TYR A 55 -8.73 9.21 10.08
CA TYR A 55 -8.81 7.86 9.52
C TYR A 55 -7.66 7.01 10.05
N ASN A 56 -7.92 5.74 10.32
CA ASN A 56 -6.86 4.78 10.51
C ASN A 56 -6.30 4.41 9.14
N ALA A 57 -4.99 4.50 8.98
CA ALA A 57 -4.32 4.24 7.72
C ALA A 57 -3.02 3.46 7.97
N THR A 58 -2.65 2.65 6.99
CA THR A 58 -1.32 2.04 6.93
C THR A 58 -0.46 2.82 5.95
N VAL A 59 0.72 3.23 6.41
CA VAL A 59 1.72 3.92 5.60
C VAL A 59 2.89 2.98 5.37
N ILE A 60 3.15 2.71 4.09
CA ILE A 60 4.22 1.84 3.63
C ILE A 60 5.28 2.71 2.98
N ARG A 61 6.46 2.77 3.59
CA ARG A 61 7.59 3.58 3.08
C ARG A 61 8.63 2.67 2.46
N VAL A 62 8.94 2.91 1.19
CA VAL A 62 9.97 2.20 0.43
C VAL A 62 11.08 3.16 0.02
N TYR A 63 12.34 2.74 0.13
CA TYR A 63 13.46 3.56 -0.31
C TYR A 63 13.62 3.48 -1.83
N GLY A 64 13.55 4.62 -2.50
CA GLY A 64 13.54 4.73 -3.95
C GLY A 64 12.23 5.29 -4.49
N ARG A 65 12.19 5.49 -5.81
CA ARG A 65 11.00 5.94 -6.53
C ARG A 65 10.31 4.73 -7.12
N TYR A 66 9.11 4.46 -6.66
CA TYR A 66 8.30 3.33 -7.09
C TYR A 66 6.93 3.80 -7.53
N HIS A 67 6.30 2.97 -8.35
CA HIS A 67 4.90 3.06 -8.70
C HIS A 67 4.25 1.71 -8.40
N ALA A 68 3.06 1.75 -7.83
CA ALA A 68 2.25 0.60 -7.51
C ALA A 68 0.79 1.08 -7.44
N ASP A 69 -0.13 0.21 -7.84
CA ASP A 69 -1.58 0.43 -7.73
C ASP A 69 -2.13 -0.20 -6.45
N ALA A 70 -1.48 -1.28 -6.00
CA ALA A 70 -1.85 -2.00 -4.79
C ALA A 70 -0.61 -2.55 -4.06
N ILE A 71 -0.82 -2.99 -2.82
CA ILE A 71 0.17 -3.61 -1.95
C ILE A 71 -0.30 -5.02 -1.57
N GLY A 72 0.60 -5.98 -1.60
CA GLY A 72 0.45 -7.27 -0.91
C GLY A 72 1.41 -7.33 0.27
N PHE A 73 0.92 -7.70 1.46
CA PHE A 73 1.78 -7.87 2.64
C PHE A 73 2.51 -9.21 2.61
N ASP A 74 3.79 -9.22 3.00
CA ASP A 74 4.59 -10.44 3.05
C ASP A 74 4.01 -11.43 4.06
N GLY A 75 3.81 -12.68 3.64
CA GLY A 75 3.14 -13.73 4.44
C GLY A 75 1.61 -13.76 4.34
N GLU A 76 0.97 -12.74 3.75
CA GLU A 76 -0.49 -12.67 3.54
C GLU A 76 -0.87 -12.69 2.06
N TYR A 77 -0.05 -12.08 1.21
CA TYR A 77 -0.30 -11.99 -0.22
C TYR A 77 -0.25 -13.36 -0.91
N VAL A 78 -1.30 -13.67 -1.67
CA VAL A 78 -1.40 -14.86 -2.52
C VAL A 78 -1.58 -14.41 -3.97
N GLU A 79 -0.67 -14.83 -4.85
CA GLU A 79 -0.72 -14.50 -6.27
C GLU A 79 -1.99 -15.05 -6.92
N GLY A 80 -2.72 -14.18 -7.64
CA GLY A 80 -4.01 -14.52 -8.26
C GLY A 80 -5.21 -14.43 -7.33
N ASP A 81 -5.01 -14.19 -6.03
CA ASP A 81 -6.09 -13.96 -5.08
C ASP A 81 -6.22 -12.47 -4.74
N ASN A 82 -7.20 -11.82 -5.36
CA ASN A 82 -7.44 -10.39 -5.20
C ASN A 82 -7.97 -10.00 -3.81
N ASP A 83 -8.42 -10.96 -2.99
CA ASP A 83 -8.85 -10.68 -1.62
C ASP A 83 -7.67 -10.36 -0.69
N THR A 84 -6.46 -10.76 -1.08
CA THR A 84 -5.20 -10.48 -0.36
C THR A 84 -4.52 -9.18 -0.82
N VAL A 85 -5.17 -8.44 -1.72
CA VAL A 85 -4.64 -7.23 -2.35
C VAL A 85 -5.22 -5.98 -1.68
N HIS A 86 -4.35 -5.05 -1.31
CA HIS A 86 -4.75 -3.79 -0.69
C HIS A 86 -4.52 -2.61 -1.63
N GLU A 87 -5.60 -2.01 -2.11
CA GLU A 87 -5.53 -0.86 -3.01
C GLU A 87 -4.91 0.37 -2.33
N ILE A 88 -4.10 1.10 -3.08
CA ILE A 88 -3.43 2.32 -2.60
C ILE A 88 -4.31 3.52 -2.90
N GLN A 89 -4.68 4.30 -1.87
CA GLN A 89 -5.52 5.50 -2.05
C GLN A 89 -4.69 6.76 -2.28
N LYS A 90 -3.42 6.78 -1.82
CA LYS A 90 -2.52 7.91 -2.04
C LYS A 90 -1.08 7.46 -2.16
N VAL A 91 -0.35 8.15 -3.03
CA VAL A 91 1.10 8.04 -3.17
C VAL A 91 1.73 9.40 -2.86
N SER A 92 2.78 9.40 -2.05
CA SER A 92 3.64 10.57 -1.85
C SER A 92 5.07 10.20 -2.19
N GLN A 93 5.72 11.01 -3.01
CA GLN A 93 7.12 10.84 -3.38
C GLN A 93 7.93 11.94 -2.72
N HIS A 94 8.99 11.54 -2.02
CA HIS A 94 10.03 12.39 -1.49
C HIS A 94 11.37 12.00 -2.12
N ASP A 95 12.39 12.85 -2.07
CA ASP A 95 13.64 12.74 -2.85
C ASP A 95 14.24 11.34 -2.99
N LYS A 96 14.15 10.50 -1.94
CA LYS A 96 14.68 9.12 -1.94
C LYS A 96 13.69 8.08 -1.42
N GLN A 97 12.41 8.40 -1.34
CA GLN A 97 11.42 7.53 -0.73
C GLN A 97 10.06 7.69 -1.40
N THR A 98 9.36 6.57 -1.56
CA THR A 98 7.94 6.55 -1.91
C THR A 98 7.16 6.09 -0.69
N ALA A 99 6.09 6.80 -0.36
CA ALA A 99 5.14 6.45 0.68
C ALA A 99 3.80 6.11 0.04
N PHE A 100 3.31 4.91 0.32
CA PHE A 100 1.99 4.43 -0.08
C PHE A 100 1.06 4.46 1.12
N TYR A 101 -0.17 4.88 0.90
CA TYR A 101 -1.18 5.03 1.94
C TYR A 101 -2.36 4.12 1.64
N ILE A 102 -2.67 3.26 2.59
CA ILE A 102 -3.85 2.38 2.59
C ILE A 102 -4.79 2.89 3.67
N ILE A 103 -5.97 3.37 3.30
CA ILE A 103 -6.95 3.95 4.21
C ILE A 103 -7.96 2.86 4.60
N HIS A 104 -8.15 2.68 5.90
CA HIS A 104 -9.08 1.71 6.47
C HIS A 104 -10.40 2.41 6.83
N ASN A 105 -10.64 2.65 8.12
CA ASN A 105 -11.89 3.17 8.64
C ASN A 105 -11.73 4.57 9.25
N GLU A 106 -12.84 5.30 9.34
CA GLU A 106 -12.95 6.53 10.14
C GLU A 106 -12.79 6.20 11.64
N VAL A 107 -11.98 7.00 12.33
CA VAL A 107 -11.79 6.93 13.78
C VAL A 107 -12.80 7.88 14.42
N ILE A 108 -13.80 7.32 15.10
CA ILE A 108 -14.73 8.11 15.92
C ILE A 108 -14.02 8.42 17.23
N LEU A 109 -13.61 9.68 17.40
CA LEU A 109 -13.12 10.17 18.70
C LEU A 109 -14.33 10.44 19.59
N HIS A 110 -14.61 9.55 20.53
CA HIS A 110 -15.53 9.86 21.62
C HIS A 110 -14.81 10.78 22.60
N GLY A 111 -15.25 12.05 22.67
CA GLY A 111 -14.79 12.97 23.71
C GLY A 111 -15.30 12.53 25.08
N GLU A 112 -14.39 12.37 26.04
CA GLU A 112 -14.71 12.32 27.47
C GLU A 112 -15.02 13.71 28.03
#